data_AF-A0A0M9ZIN7-F1
#
_entry.id   AF-A0A0M9ZIN7-F1
#
_cell.length_a   1.000
_cell.length_b   1.000
_cell.length_c   1.000
_cell.angle_alpha   90.00
_cell.angle_beta   90.00
_cell.angle_gamma   90.00
#
_symmetry.space_group_name_H-M   'P 1'
#
loop_
_entity.id
_entity.type
_entity.pdbx_description
1 polymer ?
#
loop_
_entity_poly.entity_id
_entity_poly.type
_entity_poly.pdbx_seq_one_letter_code
_entity_poly.pdbx_strand_id
1 'polypeptide(L)'
;MAGGVRRPGRGGEIGRARPGGGQGLGVTGAPGTDWYGPEGYAPSREPYQAPYIPVDEETVALRIPDPPNATGPLDGSVPGARARSADSGTGPTPGGRAARRKAAKGRRGRHGGTHRAAEAAETEATGAARPPLSRVEARRQARANRPSPAVVASRLIGEVFITTGVLMLLFVTYQLWWTNVRAQAQAGNEASQLQDDWANGKRNPGTFEPGQGFALLHIPKLDVVVPIAEGTNSKKVLDRGMVGHYAEGALKTAMPEAKTGNFGLAGHRNTHGEPFRYINRLDPGDPIVVETQDTYFVYTMASILPVTSPSNVSVLDPVPQGSGFAKPGRYITLTTCTPEFTSKYRMIVWGKMVEERPRSKGKPDALVS
;
A
#
# COMPACT_ATOMS: atom_id res chain seq x y z
N MET A 1 -47.93 -56.51 -46.82
CA MET A 1 -47.24 -56.09 -48.07
C MET A 1 -45.76 -55.83 -47.76
N ALA A 2 -44.93 -55.51 -48.76
CA ALA A 2 -43.45 -55.42 -48.67
C ALA A 2 -42.89 -54.68 -47.44
N GLY A 3 -41.73 -55.02 -46.86
CA GLY A 3 -40.80 -56.13 -47.16
C GLY A 3 -39.65 -55.77 -48.12
N GLY A 4 -38.47 -55.43 -47.60
CA GLY A 4 -37.27 -55.14 -48.40
C GLY A 4 -35.96 -55.17 -47.61
N VAL A 5 -35.08 -56.11 -47.93
CA VAL A 5 -33.71 -56.30 -47.36
C VAL A 5 -32.78 -56.80 -48.48
N ARG A 6 -31.45 -56.70 -48.29
CA ARG A 6 -30.31 -57.06 -49.20
C ARG A 6 -29.80 -55.84 -50.03
N ARG A 7 -28.52 -55.70 -50.40
CA ARG A 7 -27.32 -56.58 -50.37
C ARG A 7 -26.03 -55.80 -50.00
N PRO A 8 -24.97 -56.48 -49.51
CA PRO A 8 -23.56 -56.06 -49.65
C PRO A 8 -22.84 -56.74 -50.85
N GLY A 9 -21.62 -56.28 -51.17
CA GLY A 9 -20.63 -56.93 -52.05
C GLY A 9 -19.20 -56.61 -51.55
N ARG A 10 -18.29 -57.59 -51.40
CA ARG A 10 -17.42 -58.23 -52.42
C ARG A 10 -16.19 -57.34 -52.75
N GLY A 11 -14.93 -57.78 -52.63
CA GLY A 11 -14.37 -59.04 -52.08
C GLY A 11 -13.10 -59.51 -52.83
N GLY A 12 -12.14 -60.12 -52.12
CA GLY A 12 -10.86 -60.64 -52.66
C GLY A 12 -9.64 -59.71 -52.41
N GLU A 13 -8.39 -60.18 -52.32
CA GLU A 13 -7.86 -61.56 -52.30
C GLU A 13 -6.65 -61.76 -51.36
N ILE A 14 -6.38 -63.05 -51.12
CA ILE A 14 -5.39 -63.68 -50.23
C ILE A 14 -4.00 -63.87 -50.90
N GLY A 15 -2.90 -63.86 -50.13
CA GLY A 15 -1.54 -64.11 -50.67
C GLY A 15 -0.43 -64.41 -49.63
N ARG A 16 0.13 -65.62 -49.69
CA ARG A 16 1.17 -66.27 -48.85
C ARG A 16 2.57 -65.60 -48.83
N ALA A 17 3.61 -66.04 -48.09
CA ALA A 17 3.78 -66.58 -46.72
C ALA A 17 5.25 -67.02 -46.41
N ARG A 18 5.86 -66.49 -45.32
CA ARG A 18 6.93 -67.13 -44.47
C ARG A 18 8.28 -67.56 -45.16
N PRO A 19 9.28 -68.21 -44.49
CA PRO A 19 10.32 -67.49 -43.72
C PRO A 19 11.78 -68.04 -43.82
N GLY A 20 12.76 -67.38 -43.16
CA GLY A 20 14.11 -67.89 -42.86
C GLY A 20 15.17 -66.78 -42.74
N GLY A 21 16.33 -66.93 -42.08
CA GLY A 21 16.82 -68.03 -41.23
C GLY A 21 18.36 -68.14 -41.17
N GLY A 22 19.00 -67.73 -40.07
CA GLY A 22 20.47 -67.77 -39.83
C GLY A 22 20.89 -66.65 -38.86
N GLN A 23 21.64 -66.85 -37.77
CA GLN A 23 23.02 -67.36 -37.62
C GLN A 23 24.06 -66.50 -38.36
N GLY A 24 25.08 -65.89 -37.74
CA GLY A 24 25.42 -65.77 -36.31
C GLY A 24 26.89 -66.14 -36.01
N LEU A 25 27.73 -65.15 -35.69
CA LEU A 25 29.11 -65.29 -35.20
C LEU A 25 29.64 -63.92 -34.74
N GLY A 26 30.74 -63.89 -33.98
CA GLY A 26 31.53 -62.70 -33.65
C GLY A 26 32.84 -63.10 -32.95
N VAL A 27 33.82 -62.20 -32.83
CA VAL A 27 34.97 -62.29 -31.89
C VAL A 27 35.89 -61.06 -32.00
N THR A 28 36.30 -60.51 -30.84
CA THR A 28 37.43 -59.59 -30.51
C THR A 28 37.91 -58.48 -31.46
N GLY A 29 38.21 -57.31 -30.88
CA GLY A 29 39.14 -56.33 -31.46
C GLY A 29 39.24 -55.01 -30.70
N ALA A 30 40.27 -54.86 -29.86
CA ALA A 30 40.68 -53.57 -29.27
C ALA A 30 42.20 -53.43 -29.38
N PRO A 31 42.69 -52.24 -29.75
CA PRO A 31 43.57 -51.50 -28.85
C PRO A 31 43.17 -50.02 -28.73
N GLY A 32 43.69 -49.33 -27.72
CA GLY A 32 43.49 -47.89 -27.52
C GLY A 32 44.72 -47.05 -27.89
N THR A 33 44.50 -45.74 -28.00
CA THR A 33 45.53 -44.67 -28.05
C THR A 33 44.97 -43.41 -27.37
N ASP A 34 45.86 -42.60 -26.80
CA ASP A 34 45.52 -41.58 -25.78
C ASP A 34 45.18 -40.17 -26.30
N TRP A 35 44.57 -39.37 -25.39
CA TRP A 35 44.38 -37.91 -25.45
C TRP A 35 43.49 -37.34 -26.59
N TYR A 36 42.95 -36.12 -26.51
CA TYR A 36 43.05 -35.03 -25.51
C TYR A 36 41.63 -34.53 -25.17
N GLY A 37 41.38 -34.10 -23.93
CA GLY A 37 40.06 -33.56 -23.51
C GLY A 37 40.04 -32.02 -23.47
N PRO A 38 38.94 -31.35 -23.87
CA PRO A 38 38.74 -29.93 -23.62
C PRO A 38 38.26 -29.68 -22.18
N GLU A 39 38.70 -28.58 -21.58
CA GLU A 39 38.56 -28.31 -20.15
C GLU A 39 37.17 -27.81 -19.73
N GLY A 40 36.83 -28.00 -18.45
CA GLY A 40 35.56 -27.57 -17.88
C GLY A 40 35.48 -26.06 -17.66
N TYR A 41 34.71 -25.35 -18.49
CA TYR A 41 34.41 -23.94 -18.28
C TYR A 41 33.39 -23.76 -17.15
N ALA A 42 33.88 -23.65 -15.91
CA ALA A 42 33.06 -23.24 -14.78
C ALA A 42 32.71 -21.74 -14.91
N PRO A 43 31.41 -21.35 -14.98
CA PRO A 43 31.05 -19.95 -15.06
C PRO A 43 31.42 -19.25 -13.74
N SER A 44 32.26 -18.22 -13.84
CA SER A 44 32.63 -17.35 -12.74
C SER A 44 31.38 -16.72 -12.12
N ARG A 45 31.16 -16.94 -10.82
CA ARG A 45 30.17 -16.17 -10.05
C ARG A 45 30.66 -14.74 -9.93
N GLU A 46 30.09 -13.82 -10.71
CA GLU A 46 30.20 -12.40 -10.39
C GLU A 46 29.59 -12.14 -8.99
N PRO A 47 30.21 -11.28 -8.18
CA PRO A 47 29.60 -10.84 -6.93
C PRO A 47 28.32 -10.05 -7.24
N TYR A 48 27.22 -10.41 -6.61
CA TYR A 48 25.91 -9.77 -6.82
C TYR A 48 25.96 -8.28 -6.43
N GLN A 49 26.16 -7.42 -7.43
CA GLN A 49 26.22 -5.98 -7.21
C GLN A 49 24.79 -5.45 -7.09
N ALA A 50 24.40 -5.07 -5.87
CA ALA A 50 23.07 -4.52 -5.61
C ALA A 50 22.82 -3.29 -6.51
N PRO A 51 21.62 -3.16 -7.11
CA PRO A 51 21.34 -2.08 -8.05
C PRO A 51 21.51 -0.72 -7.38
N TYR A 52 22.29 0.16 -8.03
CA TYR A 52 22.48 1.54 -7.56
C TYR A 52 21.15 2.28 -7.56
N ILE A 53 20.61 2.53 -6.38
CA ILE A 53 19.48 3.44 -6.17
C ILE A 53 20.06 4.86 -6.15
N PRO A 54 19.73 5.75 -7.09
CA PRO A 54 20.06 7.17 -6.96
C PRO A 54 19.42 7.70 -5.68
N VAL A 55 20.21 8.33 -4.82
CA VAL A 55 19.68 8.94 -3.58
C VAL A 55 19.15 10.32 -3.94
N ASP A 56 17.82 10.45 -4.02
CA ASP A 56 17.13 11.71 -4.26
C ASP A 56 17.48 12.72 -3.14
N GLU A 57 18.38 13.69 -3.39
CA GLU A 57 18.79 14.68 -2.37
C GLU A 57 17.62 15.52 -1.84
N GLU A 58 16.53 15.63 -2.59
CA GLU A 58 15.28 16.27 -2.20
C GLU A 58 14.58 15.58 -1.00
N THR A 59 14.98 14.35 -0.65
CA THR A 59 14.43 13.59 0.50
C THR A 59 15.20 13.78 1.82
N VAL A 60 16.29 14.55 1.85
CA VAL A 60 17.17 14.70 3.02
C VAL A 60 16.51 15.41 4.21
N ALA A 61 15.43 16.16 3.99
CA ALA A 61 14.82 17.07 4.98
C ALA A 61 14.11 16.41 6.19
N LEU A 62 13.99 15.08 6.26
CA LEU A 62 13.22 14.37 7.31
C LEU A 62 13.95 13.18 7.97
N ARG A 63 15.30 13.20 8.02
CA ARG A 63 16.04 12.26 8.89
C ARG A 63 16.13 12.78 10.33
N ILE A 64 15.34 12.19 11.22
CA ILE A 64 15.63 12.21 12.67
C ILE A 64 16.92 11.39 12.87
N PRO A 65 17.94 11.88 13.60
CA PRO A 65 19.14 11.12 13.87
C PRO A 65 18.85 9.97 14.83
N ASP A 66 19.34 8.77 14.51
CA ASP A 66 19.22 7.59 15.37
C ASP A 66 19.93 7.80 16.72
N PRO A 67 19.39 7.27 17.84
CA PRO A 67 20.09 7.29 19.12
C PRO A 67 21.34 6.40 19.07
N PRO A 68 22.45 6.79 19.73
CA PRO A 68 23.70 6.04 19.66
C PRO A 68 23.57 4.66 20.33
N ASN A 69 23.87 3.61 19.57
CA ASN A 69 23.95 2.24 20.09
C ASN A 69 25.09 2.11 21.11
N ALA A 70 24.73 1.88 22.38
CA ALA A 70 25.69 1.59 23.45
C ALA A 70 26.02 0.09 23.47
N THR A 71 27.03 -0.33 22.71
CA THR A 71 27.58 -1.69 22.79
C THR A 71 28.57 -1.82 23.95
N GLY A 72 28.14 -2.40 25.06
CA GLY A 72 28.99 -2.73 26.21
C GLY A 72 28.45 -3.95 26.96
N PRO A 73 29.26 -4.99 27.22
CA PRO A 73 28.81 -6.19 27.93
C PRO A 73 28.87 -5.97 29.45
N LEU A 74 27.76 -6.22 30.15
CA LEU A 74 27.73 -6.32 31.61
C LEU A 74 26.88 -7.51 32.07
N ASP A 75 27.27 -8.01 33.24
CA ASP A 75 26.85 -9.27 33.86
C ASP A 75 25.78 -9.06 34.95
N GLY A 76 25.14 -10.14 35.41
CA GLY A 76 24.63 -10.22 36.78
C GLY A 76 23.13 -9.96 37.02
N SER A 77 22.44 -11.06 37.33
CA SER A 77 21.52 -11.18 38.49
C SER A 77 20.19 -10.40 38.54
N VAL A 78 19.11 -11.15 38.29
CA VAL A 78 17.72 -10.91 38.75
C VAL A 78 17.61 -11.46 40.19
N PRO A 79 17.02 -10.76 41.20
CA PRO A 79 15.59 -10.95 41.49
C PRO A 79 14.80 -9.83 42.21
N GLY A 80 13.47 -9.81 42.02
CA GLY A 80 12.57 -9.73 43.19
C GLY A 80 11.32 -8.82 43.17
N ALA A 81 10.16 -9.47 43.26
CA ALA A 81 9.00 -9.11 44.10
C ALA A 81 8.06 -7.91 43.79
N ARG A 82 6.83 -8.30 43.35
CA ARG A 82 5.51 -7.96 43.93
C ARG A 82 5.05 -6.49 44.06
N ALA A 83 4.07 -6.18 43.21
CA ALA A 83 2.98 -5.22 43.34
C ALA A 83 2.40 -4.92 44.76
N ARG A 84 1.85 -3.71 44.91
CA ARG A 84 0.43 -3.54 45.30
C ARG A 84 -0.19 -2.16 44.98
N SER A 85 -1.51 -2.13 45.13
CA SER A 85 -2.51 -1.12 44.77
C SER A 85 -2.42 0.22 45.53
N ALA A 86 -3.22 1.20 45.06
CA ALA A 86 -3.50 2.47 45.75
C ALA A 86 -4.58 2.32 46.85
N ASP A 87 -4.64 3.29 47.77
CA ASP A 87 -5.86 4.03 48.14
C ASP A 87 -5.48 5.38 48.81
N SER A 88 -6.40 6.03 49.54
CA SER A 88 -6.49 7.48 49.73
C SER A 88 -6.83 7.93 51.17
N GLY A 89 -6.88 9.24 51.40
CA GLY A 89 -7.38 9.89 52.63
C GLY A 89 -6.36 10.78 53.38
N THR A 90 -6.67 11.92 54.04
CA THR A 90 -7.62 13.04 53.88
C THR A 90 -7.53 13.95 55.12
N GLY A 91 -6.91 15.13 55.00
CA GLY A 91 -7.10 16.31 55.88
C GLY A 91 -6.53 16.27 57.33
N PRO A 92 -6.77 17.32 58.16
CA PRO A 92 -7.40 18.63 57.85
C PRO A 92 -6.58 19.88 58.31
N THR A 93 -7.06 21.08 57.93
CA THR A 93 -6.55 22.42 58.34
C THR A 93 -7.12 22.89 59.69
N PRO A 94 -6.55 23.93 60.34
CA PRO A 94 -7.35 25.17 60.50
C PRO A 94 -6.57 26.52 60.56
N GLY A 95 -7.29 27.63 60.36
CA GLY A 95 -6.86 29.02 60.64
C GLY A 95 -6.43 29.82 59.40
N GLY A 96 -6.73 31.13 59.26
CA GLY A 96 -7.55 32.06 60.05
C GLY A 96 -7.88 33.32 59.24
N ARG A 97 -8.97 34.03 59.52
CA ARG A 97 -9.52 35.08 58.62
C ARG A 97 -8.93 36.49 58.81
N ALA A 98 -8.58 37.10 57.67
CA ALA A 98 -8.65 38.53 57.34
C ALA A 98 -7.99 39.59 58.25
N ALA A 99 -6.85 40.16 57.80
CA ALA A 99 -6.64 41.61 57.68
C ALA A 99 -5.29 42.03 57.04
N ARG A 100 -5.29 42.49 55.77
CA ARG A 100 -4.71 43.80 55.33
C ARG A 100 -4.61 43.98 53.80
N ARG A 101 -5.34 45.01 53.32
CA ARG A 101 -5.04 45.98 52.25
C ARG A 101 -4.03 45.62 51.11
N LYS A 102 -4.58 45.58 49.89
CA LYS A 102 -4.05 46.11 48.60
C LYS A 102 -2.56 46.51 48.53
N ALA A 103 -1.78 45.85 47.65
CA ALA A 103 -0.67 46.47 46.91
C ALA A 103 -0.30 45.70 45.61
N ALA A 104 0.23 46.44 44.64
CA ALA A 104 1.09 46.04 43.51
C ALA A 104 0.99 44.61 42.90
N LYS A 105 0.37 44.51 41.71
CA LYS A 105 0.59 43.42 40.75
C LYS A 105 1.73 43.81 39.79
N GLY A 106 2.89 43.13 39.83
CA GLY A 106 3.85 43.19 38.73
C GLY A 106 5.33 42.92 39.03
N ARG A 107 5.84 41.73 38.67
CA ARG A 107 7.21 41.54 38.13
C ARG A 107 7.44 40.14 37.51
N ARG A 108 7.50 40.10 36.18
CA ARG A 108 8.32 39.19 35.34
C ARG A 108 8.59 39.98 34.05
N GLY A 109 9.75 39.97 33.40
CA GLY A 109 11.01 39.26 33.66
C GLY A 109 11.68 39.00 32.31
N ARG A 110 12.76 39.74 31.96
CA ARG A 110 13.34 39.77 30.61
C ARG A 110 14.85 39.50 30.62
N HIS A 111 15.27 38.46 29.90
CA HIS A 111 16.61 38.20 29.31
C HIS A 111 16.43 37.00 28.36
N GLY A 112 17.13 36.79 27.25
CA GLY A 112 18.09 37.58 26.45
C GLY A 112 18.20 36.93 25.05
N GLY A 113 19.09 37.32 24.12
CA GLY A 113 20.00 38.47 24.09
C GLY A 113 21.34 38.22 23.36
N THR A 114 21.45 38.60 22.08
CA THR A 114 22.69 38.78 21.29
C THR A 114 22.47 40.03 20.39
N HIS A 115 23.20 41.15 20.45
CA HIS A 115 24.65 41.44 20.30
C HIS A 115 25.16 41.12 18.87
N ARG A 116 25.96 41.94 18.16
CA ARG A 116 26.86 43.10 18.45
C ARG A 116 27.01 43.93 17.13
N ALA A 117 27.26 45.24 16.99
CA ALA A 117 27.51 46.44 17.83
C ALA A 117 26.78 47.66 17.18
N ALA A 118 26.67 48.90 17.68
CA ALA A 118 27.26 49.69 18.79
C ALA A 118 28.45 50.62 18.45
N GLU A 119 28.12 51.80 17.90
CA GLU A 119 28.82 53.10 18.01
C GLU A 119 27.72 54.18 18.18
N ALA A 120 27.91 55.30 18.90
CA ALA A 120 29.06 55.76 19.70
C ALA A 120 28.59 56.59 20.92
N ALA A 121 29.53 56.78 21.86
CA ALA A 121 29.67 57.87 22.85
C ALA A 121 28.47 58.34 23.71
N GLU A 122 28.76 58.52 25.01
CA GLU A 122 27.88 59.18 25.97
C GLU A 122 27.89 60.70 25.80
N THR A 123 26.82 61.36 26.25
CA THR A 123 26.89 62.75 26.70
C THR A 123 25.87 62.92 27.83
N GLU A 124 26.34 63.37 29.00
CA GLU A 124 25.48 63.59 30.15
C GLU A 124 24.48 64.72 29.86
N ALA A 125 23.20 64.46 30.11
CA ALA A 125 22.15 65.47 30.03
C ALA A 125 21.37 65.45 31.34
N THR A 126 21.60 66.50 32.13
CA THR A 126 20.96 66.79 33.41
C THR A 126 19.43 66.66 33.36
N GLY A 127 18.84 66.25 34.49
CA GLY A 127 17.40 66.03 34.61
C GLY A 127 16.58 67.33 34.55
N ALA A 128 16.27 67.79 33.33
CA ALA A 128 15.25 68.81 33.11
C ALA A 128 13.86 68.15 33.01
N ALA A 129 12.95 68.51 33.93
CA ALA A 129 11.56 68.09 33.84
C ALA A 129 10.93 68.66 32.56
N ARG A 130 10.60 67.78 31.60
CA ARG A 130 9.95 68.21 30.34
C ARG A 130 8.62 68.90 30.66
N PRO A 131 8.35 70.10 30.11
CA PRO A 131 7.12 70.83 30.39
C PRO A 131 5.90 70.03 29.92
N PRO A 132 4.71 70.27 30.51
CA PRO A 132 3.48 69.61 30.09
C PRO A 132 3.18 69.97 28.63
N LEU A 133 3.41 69.02 27.72
CA LEU A 133 3.21 69.21 26.28
C LEU A 133 1.81 69.75 26.00
N SER A 134 1.74 70.72 25.09
CA SER A 134 0.48 71.34 24.69
C SER A 134 -0.53 70.30 24.25
N ARG A 135 -1.82 70.58 24.49
CA ARG A 135 -2.95 69.77 24.00
C ARG A 135 -2.91 69.58 22.47
N VAL A 136 -2.18 70.44 21.76
CA VAL A 136 -1.88 70.35 20.32
C VAL A 136 -0.70 69.42 20.03
N GLU A 137 0.38 69.47 20.81
CA GLU A 137 1.58 68.64 20.63
C GLU A 137 1.32 67.17 20.98
N ALA A 138 0.60 66.91 22.07
CA ALA A 138 0.12 65.57 22.41
C ALA A 138 -0.77 64.98 21.29
N ARG A 139 -1.62 65.82 20.66
CA ARG A 139 -2.40 65.45 19.47
C ARG A 139 -1.53 65.23 18.22
N ARG A 140 -0.37 65.89 18.11
CA ARG A 140 0.58 65.72 16.99
C ARG A 140 1.38 64.43 17.13
N GLN A 141 1.88 64.11 18.32
CA GLN A 141 2.52 62.82 18.61
C GLN A 141 1.53 61.64 18.48
N ALA A 142 0.27 61.81 18.91
CA ALA A 142 -0.80 60.82 18.69
C ALA A 142 -1.20 60.64 17.20
N ARG A 143 -0.74 61.53 16.29
CA ARG A 143 -0.82 61.31 14.83
C ARG A 143 0.43 60.64 14.27
N ALA A 144 1.61 60.94 14.81
CA ALA A 144 2.87 60.30 14.42
C ALA A 144 2.91 58.80 14.80
N ASN A 145 2.32 58.42 15.93
CA ASN A 145 2.23 57.03 16.39
C ASN A 145 1.15 56.20 15.66
N ARG A 146 0.56 56.70 14.57
CA ARG A 146 -0.35 55.91 13.73
C ARG A 146 0.49 54.97 12.86
N PRO A 147 0.15 53.67 12.77
CA PRO A 147 0.85 52.77 11.86
C PRO A 147 0.75 53.32 10.43
N SER A 148 1.87 53.32 9.69
CA SER A 148 1.89 53.75 8.30
C SER A 148 0.82 52.99 7.50
N PRO A 149 0.05 53.65 6.61
CA PRO A 149 -1.00 52.97 5.85
C PRO A 149 -0.47 51.79 5.03
N ALA A 150 0.81 51.84 4.61
CA ALA A 150 1.48 50.71 3.96
C ALA A 150 1.62 49.47 4.87
N VAL A 151 1.83 49.65 6.18
CA VAL A 151 1.93 48.57 7.18
C VAL A 151 0.55 48.00 7.53
N VAL A 152 -0.50 48.81 7.47
CA VAL A 152 -1.89 48.34 7.60
C VAL A 152 -2.29 47.54 6.35
N ALA A 153 -1.96 48.04 5.16
CA ALA A 153 -2.23 47.36 3.89
C ALA A 153 -1.46 46.03 3.77
N SER A 154 -0.16 45.99 4.09
CA SER A 154 0.63 44.75 4.02
C SER A 154 0.15 43.70 5.02
N ARG A 155 -0.34 44.12 6.20
CA ARG A 155 -0.98 43.21 7.15
C ARG A 155 -2.27 42.61 6.59
N LEU A 156 -3.17 43.42 6.01
CA LEU A 156 -4.40 42.93 5.40
C LEU A 156 -4.12 41.96 4.24
N ILE A 157 -3.16 42.29 3.38
CA ILE A 157 -2.71 41.40 2.29
C ILE A 157 -2.17 40.08 2.86
N GLY A 158 -1.29 40.14 3.86
CA GLY A 158 -0.76 38.95 4.52
C GLY A 158 -1.83 38.08 5.17
N GLU A 159 -2.85 38.69 5.80
CA GLU A 159 -3.97 38.00 6.42
C GLU A 159 -4.86 37.29 5.38
N VAL A 160 -5.09 37.92 4.21
CA VAL A 160 -5.75 37.28 3.06
C VAL A 160 -4.92 36.12 2.52
N PHE A 161 -3.61 36.27 2.31
CA PHE A 161 -2.77 35.17 1.83
C PHE A 161 -2.69 33.99 2.82
N ILE A 162 -2.60 34.27 4.13
CA ILE A 162 -2.60 33.24 5.18
C ILE A 162 -3.94 32.50 5.21
N THR A 163 -5.07 33.23 5.21
CA THR A 163 -6.40 32.59 5.22
C THR A 163 -6.67 31.79 3.95
N THR A 164 -6.30 32.29 2.77
CA THR A 164 -6.35 31.53 1.51
C THR A 164 -5.49 30.27 1.58
N GLY A 165 -4.24 30.36 2.06
CA GLY A 165 -3.35 29.20 2.21
C GLY A 165 -3.90 28.13 3.15
N VAL A 166 -4.45 28.54 4.30
CA VAL A 166 -5.11 27.63 5.25
C VAL A 166 -6.35 26.98 4.64
N LEU A 167 -7.17 27.72 3.88
CA LEU A 167 -8.32 27.18 3.17
C LEU A 167 -7.92 26.17 2.09
N MET A 168 -6.84 26.43 1.33
CA MET A 168 -6.34 25.46 0.34
C MET A 168 -5.78 24.20 1.00
N LEU A 169 -5.06 24.32 2.11
CA LEU A 169 -4.55 23.17 2.88
C LEU A 169 -5.71 22.32 3.42
N LEU A 170 -6.70 22.94 4.07
CA LEU A 170 -7.91 22.26 4.55
C LEU A 170 -8.69 21.59 3.40
N PHE A 171 -8.78 22.22 2.23
CA PHE A 171 -9.41 21.64 1.05
C PHE A 171 -8.67 20.39 0.55
N VAL A 172 -7.34 20.41 0.47
CA VAL A 172 -6.55 19.23 0.09
C VAL A 172 -6.70 18.10 1.12
N THR A 173 -6.66 18.39 2.41
CA THR A 173 -6.91 17.41 3.48
C THR A 173 -8.33 16.82 3.37
N TYR A 174 -9.34 17.66 3.10
CA TYR A 174 -10.71 17.21 2.88
C TYR A 174 -10.85 16.31 1.65
N GLN A 175 -10.21 16.64 0.51
CA GLN A 175 -10.25 15.78 -0.69
C GLN A 175 -9.69 14.38 -0.39
N LEU A 176 -8.55 14.28 0.29
CA LEU A 176 -7.94 12.98 0.64
C LEU A 176 -8.80 12.17 1.63
N TRP A 177 -9.35 12.81 2.66
CA TRP A 177 -10.12 12.10 3.69
C TRP A 177 -11.55 11.75 3.22
N TRP A 178 -12.27 12.70 2.62
CA TRP A 178 -13.68 12.52 2.26
C TRP A 178 -13.89 11.57 1.08
N THR A 179 -12.98 11.56 0.10
CA THR A 179 -13.06 10.60 -1.02
C THR A 179 -12.85 9.18 -0.54
N ASN A 180 -11.96 8.95 0.43
CA ASN A 180 -11.78 7.66 1.09
C ASN A 180 -13.08 7.23 1.81
N VAL A 181 -13.57 8.03 2.76
CA VAL A 181 -14.79 7.71 3.55
C VAL A 181 -16.00 7.42 2.65
N ARG A 182 -16.20 8.22 1.59
CA ARG A 182 -17.28 8.01 0.62
C ARG A 182 -17.13 6.68 -0.14
N ALA A 183 -15.93 6.36 -0.60
CA ALA A 183 -15.67 5.14 -1.34
C ALA A 183 -15.78 3.89 -0.46
N GLN A 184 -15.34 3.96 0.81
CA GLN A 184 -15.51 2.86 1.77
C GLN A 184 -17.00 2.62 2.08
N ALA A 185 -17.82 3.67 2.15
CA ALA A 185 -19.28 3.53 2.23
C ALA A 185 -19.90 2.93 0.96
N GLN A 186 -19.38 3.26 -0.24
CA GLN A 186 -19.85 2.66 -1.50
C GLN A 186 -19.45 1.19 -1.60
N ALA A 187 -18.18 0.85 -1.38
CA ALA A 187 -17.68 -0.52 -1.34
C ALA A 187 -18.40 -1.38 -0.28
N GLY A 188 -18.71 -0.84 0.90
CA GLY A 188 -19.51 -1.51 1.92
C GLY A 188 -20.95 -1.80 1.45
N ASN A 189 -21.61 -0.84 0.82
CA ASN A 189 -22.96 -1.03 0.28
C ASN A 189 -22.99 -2.05 -0.88
N GLU A 190 -21.99 -2.03 -1.77
CA GLU A 190 -21.84 -3.02 -2.85
C GLU A 190 -21.53 -4.42 -2.27
N ALA A 191 -20.71 -4.51 -1.21
CA ALA A 191 -20.42 -5.76 -0.51
C ALA A 191 -21.66 -6.39 0.15
N SER A 192 -22.46 -5.59 0.86
CA SER A 192 -23.72 -6.05 1.47
C SER A 192 -24.73 -6.49 0.41
N GLN A 193 -24.94 -5.71 -0.66
CA GLN A 193 -25.84 -6.10 -1.75
C GLN A 193 -25.39 -7.40 -2.44
N LEU A 194 -24.09 -7.59 -2.63
CA LEU A 194 -23.53 -8.82 -3.20
C LEU A 194 -23.76 -10.03 -2.28
N GLN A 195 -23.57 -9.86 -0.97
CA GLN A 195 -23.86 -10.90 0.02
C GLN A 195 -25.37 -11.22 0.13
N ASP A 196 -26.22 -10.20 0.09
CA ASP A 196 -27.68 -10.35 0.09
C ASP A 196 -28.18 -11.06 -1.18
N ASP A 197 -27.65 -10.73 -2.36
CA ASP A 197 -28.02 -11.40 -3.61
C ASP A 197 -27.56 -12.86 -3.63
N TRP A 198 -26.39 -13.16 -3.05
CA TRP A 198 -25.94 -14.54 -2.83
C TRP A 198 -26.86 -15.29 -1.86
N ALA A 199 -27.22 -14.68 -0.73
CA ALA A 199 -28.08 -15.28 0.30
C ALA A 199 -29.51 -15.53 -0.20
N ASN A 200 -30.04 -14.64 -1.04
CA ASN A 200 -31.33 -14.79 -1.72
C ASN A 200 -31.27 -15.72 -2.95
N GLY A 201 -30.13 -16.37 -3.22
CA GLY A 201 -29.98 -17.34 -4.30
C GLY A 201 -30.10 -16.75 -5.71
N LYS A 202 -29.91 -15.43 -5.88
CA LYS A 202 -29.84 -14.82 -7.21
C LYS A 202 -28.54 -15.27 -7.89
N ARG A 203 -28.63 -16.35 -8.66
CA ARG A 203 -27.50 -16.86 -9.42
C ARG A 203 -27.23 -15.94 -10.61
N ASN A 204 -25.98 -15.52 -10.79
CA ASN A 204 -25.57 -14.76 -11.97
C ASN A 204 -24.39 -15.47 -12.68
N PRO A 205 -24.66 -16.52 -13.49
CA PRO A 205 -23.63 -17.39 -14.04
C PRO A 205 -23.25 -17.01 -15.48
N GLY A 206 -22.01 -16.62 -15.73
CA GLY A 206 -21.49 -16.40 -17.08
C GLY A 206 -20.50 -15.25 -17.15
N THR A 207 -20.89 -14.18 -17.85
CA THR A 207 -20.09 -12.97 -18.04
C THR A 207 -20.64 -11.85 -17.17
N PHE A 208 -19.75 -11.11 -16.50
CA PHE A 208 -20.13 -9.94 -15.69
C PHE A 208 -20.10 -8.66 -16.54
N GLU A 209 -20.98 -7.71 -16.24
CA GLU A 209 -21.02 -6.42 -16.93
C GLU A 209 -19.92 -5.47 -16.42
N PRO A 210 -19.28 -4.62 -17.26
CA PRO A 210 -18.21 -3.73 -16.81
C PRO A 210 -18.69 -2.73 -15.76
N GLY A 211 -18.20 -2.89 -14.52
CA GLY A 211 -18.64 -2.19 -13.31
C GLY A 211 -19.43 -3.04 -12.31
N GLN A 212 -19.77 -4.29 -12.64
CA GLN A 212 -20.56 -5.18 -11.78
C GLN A 212 -19.68 -5.91 -10.75
N GLY A 213 -20.04 -5.83 -9.47
CA GLY A 213 -19.44 -6.65 -8.41
C GLY A 213 -19.78 -8.14 -8.55
N PHE A 214 -18.80 -9.02 -8.36
CA PHE A 214 -18.97 -10.47 -8.51
C PHE A 214 -18.28 -11.32 -7.43
N ALA A 215 -17.37 -10.75 -6.65
CA ALA A 215 -16.64 -11.42 -5.57
C ALA A 215 -16.26 -10.43 -4.46
N LEU A 216 -15.80 -10.94 -3.31
CA LEU A 216 -15.13 -10.17 -2.27
C LEU A 216 -13.67 -10.60 -2.18
N LEU A 217 -12.75 -9.64 -2.15
CA LEU A 217 -11.34 -9.86 -1.84
C LEU A 217 -11.12 -9.60 -0.35
N HIS A 218 -10.51 -10.56 0.34
CA HIS A 218 -10.08 -10.46 1.73
C HIS A 218 -8.56 -10.56 1.80
N ILE A 219 -7.91 -9.64 2.54
CA ILE A 219 -6.48 -9.72 2.86
C ILE A 219 -6.33 -9.50 4.38
N PRO A 220 -6.43 -10.56 5.20
CA PRO A 220 -6.57 -10.47 6.66
C PRO A 220 -5.48 -9.62 7.35
N LYS A 221 -4.22 -9.80 6.98
CA LYS A 221 -3.07 -9.06 7.56
C LYS A 221 -3.13 -7.54 7.33
N LEU A 222 -3.96 -7.07 6.40
CA LEU A 222 -4.12 -5.66 6.07
C LEU A 222 -5.49 -5.10 6.48
N ASP A 223 -6.33 -5.89 7.16
CA ASP A 223 -7.74 -5.59 7.46
C ASP A 223 -8.59 -5.22 6.22
N VAL A 224 -8.20 -5.69 5.03
CA VAL A 224 -8.90 -5.38 3.77
C VAL A 224 -10.01 -6.38 3.52
N VAL A 225 -11.24 -5.89 3.40
CA VAL A 225 -12.38 -6.58 2.79
C VAL A 225 -13.00 -5.64 1.76
N VAL A 226 -13.02 -6.04 0.48
CA VAL A 226 -13.39 -5.13 -0.63
C VAL A 226 -14.06 -5.88 -1.78
N PRO A 227 -15.11 -5.34 -2.44
CA PRO A 227 -15.68 -5.97 -3.63
C PRO A 227 -14.70 -5.99 -4.80
N ILE A 228 -14.71 -7.11 -5.52
CA ILE A 228 -14.13 -7.24 -6.86
C ILE A 228 -15.25 -7.01 -7.87
N ALA A 229 -15.02 -6.09 -8.81
CA ALA A 229 -15.91 -5.85 -9.94
C ALA A 229 -15.21 -6.07 -11.29
N GLU A 230 -15.99 -6.34 -12.33
CA GLU A 230 -15.48 -6.62 -13.67
C GLU A 230 -15.01 -5.33 -14.37
N GLY A 231 -13.78 -5.33 -14.89
CA GLY A 231 -13.14 -4.19 -15.54
C GLY A 231 -12.38 -3.26 -14.58
N THR A 232 -11.40 -2.52 -15.11
CA THR A 232 -10.51 -1.63 -14.32
C THR A 232 -10.81 -0.14 -14.53
N ASN A 233 -12.05 0.20 -14.90
CA ASN A 233 -12.45 1.59 -15.18
C ASN A 233 -12.57 2.40 -13.88
N SER A 234 -11.90 3.55 -13.78
CA SER A 234 -11.87 4.36 -12.56
C SER A 234 -13.27 4.73 -12.06
N LYS A 235 -14.08 5.42 -12.87
CA LYS A 235 -15.38 5.96 -12.45
C LYS A 235 -16.44 4.90 -12.17
N LYS A 236 -16.31 3.71 -12.77
CA LYS A 236 -17.23 2.58 -12.55
C LYS A 236 -16.81 1.69 -11.39
N VAL A 237 -15.51 1.51 -11.15
CA VAL A 237 -14.97 0.52 -10.22
C VAL A 237 -14.06 1.16 -9.17
N LEU A 238 -12.86 1.60 -9.58
CA LEU A 238 -11.80 1.95 -8.63
C LEU A 238 -12.18 3.14 -7.74
N ASP A 239 -12.77 4.18 -8.32
CA ASP A 239 -13.18 5.41 -7.60
C ASP A 239 -14.42 5.19 -6.72
N ARG A 240 -15.04 4.00 -6.77
CA ARG A 240 -16.08 3.55 -5.82
C ARG A 240 -15.51 2.76 -4.64
N GLY A 241 -14.18 2.60 -4.58
CA GLY A 241 -13.50 1.81 -3.56
C GLY A 241 -13.52 0.30 -3.79
N MET A 242 -13.89 -0.15 -4.99
CA MET A 242 -13.80 -1.56 -5.39
C MET A 242 -12.45 -1.85 -6.06
N VAL A 243 -12.03 -3.10 -6.08
CA VAL A 243 -10.91 -3.55 -6.93
C VAL A 243 -11.45 -4.08 -8.26
N GLY A 244 -10.73 -3.80 -9.35
CA GLY A 244 -11.17 -4.16 -10.71
C GLY A 244 -10.42 -5.37 -11.26
N HIS A 245 -11.15 -6.36 -11.75
CA HIS A 245 -10.57 -7.44 -12.55
C HIS A 245 -10.17 -6.94 -13.94
N TYR A 246 -9.00 -7.33 -14.43
CA TYR A 246 -8.61 -7.04 -15.81
C TYR A 246 -9.44 -7.89 -16.79
N ALA A 247 -10.56 -7.33 -17.24
CA ALA A 247 -11.58 -8.02 -18.04
C ALA A 247 -11.55 -7.71 -19.54
N GLU A 248 -10.86 -6.64 -19.93
CA GLU A 248 -11.06 -5.97 -21.23
C GLU A 248 -9.87 -6.16 -22.19
N GLY A 249 -10.20 -6.48 -23.45
CA GLY A 249 -9.25 -6.52 -24.56
C GLY A 249 -8.06 -7.45 -24.35
N ALA A 250 -6.87 -7.02 -24.77
CA ALA A 250 -5.63 -7.78 -24.66
C ALA A 250 -5.10 -7.96 -23.22
N LEU A 251 -5.72 -7.31 -22.23
CA LEU A 251 -5.36 -7.47 -20.82
C LEU A 251 -6.26 -8.48 -20.09
N LYS A 252 -7.22 -9.12 -20.77
CA LYS A 252 -8.19 -10.01 -20.11
C LYS A 252 -7.49 -11.18 -19.40
N THR A 253 -7.59 -11.20 -18.07
CA THR A 253 -7.06 -12.26 -17.20
C THR A 253 -8.04 -13.41 -16.99
N ALA A 254 -7.57 -14.48 -16.35
CA ALA A 254 -8.35 -15.68 -16.08
C ALA A 254 -9.07 -15.60 -14.73
N MET A 255 -10.36 -15.96 -14.71
CA MET A 255 -11.18 -16.03 -13.49
C MET A 255 -10.65 -17.09 -12.51
N PRO A 256 -10.86 -16.94 -11.18
CA PRO A 256 -10.24 -17.80 -10.17
C PRO A 256 -10.63 -19.29 -10.27
N GLU A 257 -11.82 -19.62 -10.78
CA GLU A 257 -12.26 -21.00 -11.03
C GLU A 257 -11.49 -21.72 -12.15
N ALA A 258 -10.78 -20.98 -13.01
CA ALA A 258 -9.97 -21.53 -14.09
C ALA A 258 -8.88 -22.45 -13.55
N LYS A 259 -8.70 -23.62 -14.19
CA LYS A 259 -7.79 -24.67 -13.69
C LYS A 259 -6.31 -24.35 -13.92
N THR A 260 -6.00 -23.44 -14.85
CA THR A 260 -4.73 -22.71 -14.94
C THR A 260 -4.97 -21.28 -15.40
N GLY A 261 -4.10 -20.37 -14.99
CA GLY A 261 -4.11 -18.96 -15.38
C GLY A 261 -3.66 -18.02 -14.27
N ASN A 262 -3.77 -16.73 -14.56
CA ASN A 262 -3.48 -15.64 -13.65
C ASN A 262 -4.73 -14.75 -13.54
N PHE A 263 -5.17 -14.44 -12.32
CA PHE A 263 -6.30 -13.56 -12.02
C PHE A 263 -5.76 -12.18 -11.64
N GLY A 264 -5.89 -11.20 -12.55
CA GLY A 264 -5.34 -9.87 -12.35
C GLY A 264 -6.35 -8.90 -11.72
N LEU A 265 -5.95 -8.24 -10.65
CA LEU A 265 -6.73 -7.20 -9.96
C LEU A 265 -5.97 -5.88 -9.90
N ALA A 266 -6.65 -4.77 -10.17
CA ALA A 266 -6.17 -3.41 -9.99
C ALA A 266 -6.88 -2.72 -8.81
N GLY A 267 -6.16 -1.92 -8.02
CA GLY A 267 -6.72 -1.21 -6.88
C GLY A 267 -5.95 0.06 -6.50
N HIS A 268 -6.65 1.04 -5.93
CA HIS A 268 -6.04 2.33 -5.53
C HIS A 268 -5.04 2.19 -4.38
N ARG A 269 -4.01 3.04 -4.42
CA ARG A 269 -2.93 3.11 -3.41
C ARG A 269 -3.20 4.11 -2.28
N ASN A 270 -3.88 5.24 -2.57
CA ASN A 270 -3.94 6.40 -1.67
C ASN A 270 -5.25 7.20 -1.74
N THR A 271 -6.25 6.72 -2.48
CA THR A 271 -7.55 7.38 -2.62
C THR A 271 -8.65 6.33 -2.69
N HIS A 272 -9.90 6.76 -2.51
CA HIS A 272 -11.11 5.95 -2.64
C HIS A 272 -11.01 4.61 -1.90
N GLY A 273 -10.77 4.67 -0.59
CA GLY A 273 -10.67 3.50 0.28
C GLY A 273 -9.35 2.75 0.22
N GLU A 274 -8.47 3.10 -0.74
CA GLU A 274 -7.07 2.71 -0.80
C GLU A 274 -6.75 1.21 -0.54
N PRO A 275 -7.52 0.26 -1.11
CA PRO A 275 -7.47 -1.15 -0.72
C PRO A 275 -6.10 -1.82 -0.94
N PHE A 276 -5.27 -1.28 -1.85
CA PHE A 276 -3.93 -1.80 -2.11
C PHE A 276 -2.80 -0.93 -1.55
N ARG A 277 -3.08 0.00 -0.62
CA ARG A 277 -2.06 0.88 -0.03
C ARG A 277 -0.87 0.13 0.56
N TYR A 278 -1.15 -0.95 1.28
CA TYR A 278 -0.15 -1.67 2.09
C TYR A 278 0.16 -3.08 1.58
N ILE A 279 -0.11 -3.43 0.32
CA ILE A 279 0.27 -4.76 -0.23
C ILE A 279 1.79 -5.01 -0.20
N ASN A 280 2.60 -3.95 -0.07
CA ASN A 280 4.03 -4.04 0.20
C ASN A 280 4.41 -4.46 1.63
N ARG A 281 3.42 -4.73 2.50
CA ARG A 281 3.58 -5.32 3.84
C ARG A 281 3.14 -6.79 3.88
N LEU A 282 2.88 -7.38 2.71
CA LEU A 282 2.67 -8.81 2.57
C LEU A 282 4.02 -9.52 2.43
N ASP A 283 4.18 -10.59 3.20
CA ASP A 283 5.32 -11.49 3.23
C ASP A 283 4.92 -12.83 2.58
N PRO A 284 5.88 -13.61 2.05
CA PRO A 284 5.60 -14.92 1.47
C PRO A 284 4.88 -15.85 2.44
N GLY A 285 3.71 -16.35 2.03
CA GLY A 285 2.82 -17.18 2.85
C GLY A 285 1.53 -16.49 3.30
N ASP A 286 1.45 -15.15 3.30
CA ASP A 286 0.25 -14.44 3.75
C ASP A 286 -0.99 -14.76 2.91
N PRO A 287 -2.18 -14.94 3.53
CA PRO A 287 -3.39 -15.27 2.80
C PRO A 287 -3.99 -14.09 2.04
N ILE A 288 -4.41 -14.36 0.81
CA ILE A 288 -5.22 -13.50 -0.06
C ILE A 288 -6.40 -14.36 -0.51
N VAL A 289 -7.62 -14.07 -0.04
CA VAL A 289 -8.79 -14.92 -0.27
C VAL A 289 -9.81 -14.22 -1.15
N VAL A 290 -10.23 -14.90 -2.23
CA VAL A 290 -11.33 -14.46 -3.09
C VAL A 290 -12.58 -15.27 -2.75
N GLU A 291 -13.60 -14.62 -2.23
CA GLU A 291 -14.90 -15.18 -1.91
C GLU A 291 -15.89 -14.92 -3.06
N THR A 292 -16.57 -15.95 -3.55
CA THR A 292 -17.68 -15.83 -4.51
C THR A 292 -18.98 -16.42 -3.94
N GLN A 293 -20.05 -16.39 -4.74
CA GLN A 293 -21.34 -17.00 -4.41
C GLN A 293 -21.22 -18.47 -3.97
N ASP A 294 -20.40 -19.25 -4.67
CA ASP A 294 -20.32 -20.71 -4.51
C ASP A 294 -18.99 -21.20 -3.88
N THR A 295 -17.90 -20.41 -3.91
CA THR A 295 -16.53 -20.87 -3.59
C THR A 295 -15.65 -19.80 -2.94
N TYR A 296 -14.78 -20.21 -2.00
CA TYR A 296 -13.60 -19.45 -1.57
C TYR A 296 -12.35 -19.98 -2.28
N PHE A 297 -11.54 -19.08 -2.83
CA PHE A 297 -10.24 -19.38 -3.43
C PHE A 297 -9.15 -18.76 -2.57
N VAL A 298 -8.36 -19.59 -1.90
CA VAL A 298 -7.26 -19.15 -1.01
C VAL A 298 -5.97 -19.14 -1.81
N TYR A 299 -5.35 -17.97 -1.93
CA TYR A 299 -4.00 -17.79 -2.44
C TYR A 299 -3.07 -17.45 -1.27
N THR A 300 -1.80 -17.86 -1.36
CA THR A 300 -0.73 -17.33 -0.51
C THR A 300 0.13 -16.36 -1.32
N MET A 301 0.55 -15.26 -0.72
CA MET A 301 1.54 -14.35 -1.31
C MET A 301 2.85 -15.12 -1.57
N ALA A 302 3.49 -14.87 -2.71
CA ALA A 302 4.70 -15.56 -3.14
C ALA A 302 5.86 -14.62 -3.48
N SER A 303 5.59 -13.49 -4.14
CA SER A 303 6.63 -12.55 -4.58
C SER A 303 6.08 -11.15 -4.85
N ILE A 304 6.97 -10.16 -4.91
CA ILE A 304 6.66 -8.74 -5.12
C ILE A 304 7.66 -8.11 -6.10
N LEU A 305 7.16 -7.33 -7.04
CA LEU A 305 7.94 -6.38 -7.85
C LEU A 305 7.58 -4.97 -7.38
N PRO A 306 8.41 -4.33 -6.52
CA PRO A 306 8.02 -3.12 -5.80
C PRO A 306 7.90 -1.88 -6.68
N VAL A 307 8.59 -1.86 -7.83
CA VAL A 307 8.55 -0.77 -8.83
C VAL A 307 8.67 -1.37 -10.24
N THR A 308 7.76 -0.99 -11.14
CA THR A 308 7.84 -1.30 -12.57
C THR A 308 7.16 -0.24 -13.44
N SER A 309 7.42 -0.25 -14.75
CA SER A 309 6.77 0.66 -15.70
C SER A 309 5.25 0.43 -15.74
N PRO A 310 4.40 1.48 -15.84
CA PRO A 310 2.96 1.31 -16.07
C PRO A 310 2.61 0.55 -17.35
N SER A 311 3.54 0.48 -18.32
CA SER A 311 3.38 -0.27 -19.57
C SER A 311 3.86 -1.72 -19.49
N ASN A 312 4.35 -2.19 -18.34
CA ASN A 312 4.79 -3.57 -18.15
C ASN A 312 3.57 -4.49 -17.95
N VAL A 313 2.96 -4.92 -19.06
CA VAL A 313 1.72 -5.73 -19.05
C VAL A 313 1.96 -7.22 -18.81
N SER A 314 3.17 -7.74 -19.05
CA SER A 314 3.45 -9.18 -18.93
C SER A 314 3.48 -9.70 -17.48
N VAL A 315 3.36 -8.80 -16.51
CA VAL A 315 3.05 -9.11 -15.10
C VAL A 315 1.66 -9.72 -14.93
N LEU A 316 0.78 -9.60 -15.95
CA LEU A 316 -0.55 -10.19 -16.03
C LEU A 316 -0.60 -11.48 -16.87
N ASP A 317 0.52 -11.91 -17.48
CA ASP A 317 0.57 -13.13 -18.29
C ASP A 317 0.06 -14.36 -17.51
N PRO A 318 -0.49 -15.41 -18.18
CA PRO A 318 -0.95 -16.65 -17.52
C PRO A 318 0.11 -17.37 -16.68
N VAL A 319 1.39 -17.13 -16.97
CA VAL A 319 2.53 -17.38 -16.08
C VAL A 319 3.28 -16.04 -15.96
N PRO A 320 3.03 -15.24 -14.91
CA PRO A 320 3.37 -13.82 -14.94
C PRO A 320 4.88 -13.57 -14.88
N GLN A 321 5.37 -12.70 -15.77
CA GLN A 321 6.79 -12.41 -15.88
C GLN A 321 7.31 -11.63 -14.66
N GLY A 322 8.52 -11.98 -14.20
CA GLY A 322 9.12 -11.41 -12.99
C GLY A 322 8.65 -12.03 -11.67
N SER A 323 7.57 -12.83 -11.66
CA SER A 323 7.02 -13.46 -10.45
C SER A 323 7.89 -14.58 -9.84
N GLY A 324 8.81 -15.16 -10.62
CA GLY A 324 9.54 -16.38 -10.28
C GLY A 324 8.78 -17.68 -10.60
N PHE A 325 7.53 -17.61 -11.09
CA PHE A 325 6.81 -18.80 -11.55
C PHE A 325 7.30 -19.23 -12.94
N ALA A 326 7.58 -20.53 -13.11
CA ALA A 326 8.19 -21.10 -14.32
C ALA A 326 7.32 -22.14 -15.06
N LYS A 327 6.06 -22.34 -14.64
CA LYS A 327 5.13 -23.34 -15.20
C LYS A 327 3.70 -22.81 -15.13
N PRO A 328 2.75 -23.35 -15.93
CA PRO A 328 1.33 -23.12 -15.71
C PRO A 328 0.90 -23.49 -14.28
N GLY A 329 0.04 -22.66 -13.70
CA GLY A 329 -0.47 -22.80 -12.34
C GLY A 329 -1.71 -21.95 -12.16
N ARG A 330 -2.10 -21.64 -10.92
CA ARG A 330 -3.23 -20.76 -10.60
C ARG A 330 -2.72 -19.62 -9.74
N TYR A 331 -2.70 -18.43 -10.32
CA TYR A 331 -2.04 -17.25 -9.77
C TYR A 331 -3.02 -16.11 -9.57
N ILE A 332 -2.70 -15.21 -8.65
CA ILE A 332 -3.35 -13.91 -8.49
C ILE A 332 -2.29 -12.82 -8.60
N THR A 333 -2.62 -11.72 -9.27
CA THR A 333 -1.75 -10.55 -9.42
C THR A 333 -2.48 -9.32 -8.90
N LEU A 334 -1.94 -8.65 -7.89
CA LEU A 334 -2.46 -7.37 -7.38
C LEU A 334 -1.59 -6.23 -7.93
N THR A 335 -2.19 -5.27 -8.63
CA THR A 335 -1.50 -4.13 -9.23
C THR A 335 -1.96 -2.81 -8.61
N THR A 336 -1.02 -1.93 -8.29
CA THR A 336 -1.32 -0.60 -7.74
C THR A 336 -0.26 0.44 -8.12
N CYS A 337 -0.52 1.71 -7.82
CA CYS A 337 0.39 2.82 -8.11
C CYS A 337 1.56 2.89 -7.09
N THR A 338 2.73 3.35 -7.53
CA THR A 338 3.89 3.56 -6.65
C THR A 338 4.81 4.67 -7.20
N PRO A 339 5.58 5.40 -6.35
CA PRO A 339 5.43 5.57 -4.90
C PRO A 339 4.03 6.04 -4.44
N GLU A 340 3.83 6.20 -3.13
CA GLU A 340 2.56 6.78 -2.62
C GLU A 340 2.32 8.20 -3.16
N PHE A 341 1.04 8.55 -3.32
CA PHE A 341 0.55 9.83 -3.85
C PHE A 341 0.96 10.18 -5.29
N THR A 342 1.53 9.22 -6.04
CA THR A 342 1.87 9.38 -7.46
C THR A 342 1.47 8.15 -8.29
N SER A 343 1.33 8.34 -9.60
CA SER A 343 1.00 7.30 -10.58
C SER A 343 2.17 6.94 -11.51
N LYS A 344 3.39 7.44 -11.20
CA LYS A 344 4.62 7.32 -12.03
C LYS A 344 4.97 5.86 -12.39
N TYR A 345 4.87 4.94 -11.42
CA TYR A 345 5.18 3.52 -11.59
C TYR A 345 4.04 2.63 -11.09
N ARG A 346 4.19 1.32 -11.27
CA ARG A 346 3.33 0.30 -10.64
C ARG A 346 4.11 -0.56 -9.66
N MET A 347 3.40 -1.05 -8.66
CA MET A 347 3.83 -2.09 -7.73
C MET A 347 2.96 -3.31 -7.99
N ILE A 348 3.58 -4.49 -8.03
CA ILE A 348 2.92 -5.76 -8.33
C ILE A 348 3.19 -6.75 -7.19
N VAL A 349 2.14 -7.39 -6.68
CA VAL A 349 2.26 -8.54 -5.76
C VAL A 349 1.64 -9.76 -6.43
N TRP A 350 2.33 -10.89 -6.37
CA TRP A 350 1.85 -12.17 -6.88
C TRP A 350 1.57 -13.16 -5.75
N GLY A 351 0.47 -13.88 -5.89
CA GLY A 351 0.14 -15.03 -5.04
C GLY A 351 -0.16 -16.28 -5.86
N LYS A 352 -0.14 -17.44 -5.20
CA LYS A 352 -0.41 -18.76 -5.79
C LYS A 352 -1.52 -19.45 -5.01
N MET A 353 -2.47 -20.08 -5.70
CA MET A 353 -3.59 -20.76 -5.05
C MET A 353 -3.12 -22.00 -4.27
N VAL A 354 -3.67 -22.16 -3.06
CA VAL A 354 -3.46 -23.31 -2.16
C VAL A 354 -4.75 -24.07 -1.82
N GLU A 355 -5.92 -23.41 -1.82
CA GLU A 355 -7.22 -24.06 -1.58
C GLU A 355 -8.30 -23.55 -2.57
N GLU A 356 -9.12 -24.47 -3.09
CA GLU A 356 -10.42 -24.19 -3.74
C GLU A 356 -11.50 -24.84 -2.86
N ARG A 357 -12.26 -24.01 -2.13
CA ARG A 357 -13.16 -24.45 -1.06
C ARG A 357 -14.61 -24.06 -1.35
N PRO A 358 -15.51 -25.01 -1.68
CA PRO A 358 -16.94 -24.73 -1.81
C PRO A 358 -17.50 -24.07 -0.54
N ARG A 359 -18.34 -23.04 -0.69
CA ARG A 359 -18.93 -22.24 0.40
C ARG A 359 -19.71 -23.09 1.41
N SER A 360 -20.25 -24.22 0.97
CA SER A 360 -20.90 -25.25 1.80
C SER A 360 -19.98 -25.93 2.83
N LYS A 361 -18.65 -25.79 2.72
CA LYS A 361 -17.67 -26.23 3.74
C LYS A 361 -17.35 -25.13 4.79
N GLY A 362 -18.11 -24.04 4.80
CA GLY A 362 -17.82 -22.86 5.62
C GLY A 362 -16.60 -22.08 5.13
N LYS A 363 -16.26 -21.01 5.86
CA LYS A 363 -15.06 -20.20 5.61
C LYS A 363 -13.77 -21.06 5.68
N PRO A 364 -12.72 -20.73 4.91
CA PRO A 364 -11.39 -21.30 5.10
C PRO A 364 -10.75 -20.76 6.39
N ASP A 365 -9.79 -21.51 6.93
CA ASP A 365 -9.10 -21.20 8.19
C ASP A 365 -8.49 -19.79 8.20
N ALA A 366 -7.99 -19.36 7.04
CA ALA A 366 -7.45 -18.01 6.79
C ALA A 366 -8.44 -16.83 6.99
N LEU A 367 -9.73 -17.08 7.20
CA LEU A 367 -10.75 -16.06 7.51
C LEU A 367 -11.38 -16.23 8.91
N VAL A 368 -10.79 -17.06 9.77
CA VAL A 368 -11.26 -17.34 11.15
C VAL A 368 -10.14 -17.46 12.19
N SER A 369 -8.87 -17.25 11.80
CA SER A 369 -7.65 -17.31 12.62
C SER A 369 -7.33 -15.99 13.32
#